data_AF-A0A961UFQ8-F1
#
_entry.id   AF-A0A961UFQ8-F1
#
_cell.length_a   1.000
_cell.length_b   1.000
_cell.length_c   1.000
_cell.angle_alpha   90.00
_cell.angle_beta   90.00
_cell.angle_gamma   90.00
#
_symmetry.space_group_name_H-M   'P 1'
#
loop_
_entity.id
_entity.type
_entity.pdbx_description
1 polymer ?
#
loop_
_entity_poly.entity_id
_entity_poly.type
_entity_poly.pdbx_seq_one_letter_code
_entity_poly.pdbx_strand_id
1 'polypeptide(L)'
;MSGSRAKPTAGFPSQGDAIRAMLMNGTSAADTARSLSCTLNNVFRSARRRGMAQAKIWINSETVDAINAAGRSRGVSPTFLMQHLLHVIARDDMFDAVLDDGEGGK
;
A
#
# COMPACT_ATOMS: atom_id res chain seq x y z
N MET A 1 10.80 7.86 -34.16
CA MET A 1 11.13 7.86 -32.71
C MET A 1 11.16 6.42 -32.24
N SER A 2 12.35 5.84 -32.06
CA SER A 2 12.48 4.44 -31.61
C SER A 2 12.31 4.39 -30.09
N GLY A 3 11.11 4.08 -29.62
CA GLY A 3 10.83 3.91 -28.20
C GLY A 3 11.55 2.68 -27.68
N SER A 4 12.56 2.86 -26.83
CA SER A 4 13.27 1.72 -26.23
C SER A 4 12.27 0.91 -25.40
N ARG A 5 11.92 -0.29 -25.87
CA ARG A 5 11.07 -1.23 -25.12
C ARG A 5 11.78 -1.54 -23.80
N ALA A 6 11.09 -1.34 -22.68
CA ALA A 6 11.64 -1.66 -21.36
C ALA A 6 12.01 -3.16 -21.31
N LYS A 7 13.12 -3.49 -20.64
CA LYS A 7 13.56 -4.88 -20.51
C LYS A 7 12.60 -5.63 -19.58
N PRO A 8 12.08 -6.81 -19.99
CA PRO A 8 11.29 -7.66 -19.11
C PRO A 8 12.09 -8.03 -17.85
N THR A 9 11.43 -8.14 -16.70
CA THR A 9 12.08 -8.44 -15.42
C THR A 9 11.19 -9.37 -14.61
N ALA A 10 11.72 -10.51 -14.18
CA ALA A 10 11.02 -11.48 -13.33
C ALA A 10 9.63 -11.90 -13.86
N GLY A 11 9.48 -12.05 -15.18
CA GLY A 11 8.21 -12.39 -15.82
C GLY A 11 7.26 -11.21 -16.07
N PHE A 12 7.64 -9.98 -15.69
CA PHE A 12 6.84 -8.78 -15.93
C PHE A 12 7.35 -7.98 -17.14
N PRO A 13 6.48 -7.18 -17.80
CA PRO A 13 6.84 -6.38 -18.98
C PRO A 13 7.95 -5.35 -18.72
N SER A 14 8.06 -4.87 -17.49
CA SER A 14 9.13 -3.97 -17.06
C SER A 14 9.46 -4.16 -15.59
N GLN A 15 10.66 -3.70 -15.18
CA GLN A 15 11.06 -3.67 -13.77
C GLN A 15 10.09 -2.88 -12.88
N GLY A 16 9.51 -1.79 -13.40
CA GLY A 16 8.51 -1.03 -12.64
C GLY A 16 7.24 -1.85 -12.39
N ASP A 17 6.84 -2.70 -13.34
CA ASP A 17 5.66 -3.55 -13.22
C ASP A 17 5.89 -4.68 -12.22
N ALA A 18 7.10 -5.25 -12.20
CA ALA A 18 7.53 -6.18 -11.17
C ALA A 18 7.50 -5.55 -9.77
N ILE A 19 8.09 -4.36 -9.61
CA ILE A 19 8.06 -3.62 -8.34
C ILE A 19 6.62 -3.39 -7.87
N ARG A 20 5.75 -2.93 -8.77
CA ARG A 20 4.34 -2.68 -8.43
C ARG A 20 3.64 -3.95 -7.97
N ALA A 21 3.76 -5.04 -8.73
CA ALA A 21 3.11 -6.30 -8.41
C ALA A 21 3.55 -6.83 -7.04
N MET A 22 4.85 -6.78 -6.75
CA MET A 22 5.38 -7.20 -5.45
C MET A 22 4.84 -6.33 -4.30
N LEU A 23 4.87 -5.00 -4.43
CA LEU A 23 4.36 -4.11 -3.40
C LEU A 23 2.84 -4.28 -3.18
N MET A 24 2.06 -4.50 -4.26
CA MET A 24 0.62 -4.79 -4.16
C MET A 24 0.33 -6.13 -3.51
N ASN A 25 1.24 -7.10 -3.63
CA ASN A 25 1.18 -8.38 -2.93
C ASN A 25 1.69 -8.30 -1.47
N GLY A 26 1.87 -7.07 -0.93
CA GLY A 26 2.25 -6.84 0.46
C GLY A 26 3.73 -7.11 0.76
N THR A 27 4.58 -7.28 -0.26
CA THR A 27 6.03 -7.45 -0.02
C THR A 27 6.64 -6.13 0.45
N SER A 28 7.58 -6.17 1.39
CA SER A 28 8.26 -4.95 1.84
C SER A 28 9.12 -4.36 0.70
N ALA A 29 9.41 -3.06 0.75
CA ALA A 29 10.27 -2.42 -0.24
C ALA A 29 11.70 -2.99 -0.21
N ALA A 30 12.19 -3.39 0.97
CA ALA A 30 13.50 -4.01 1.14
C ALA A 30 13.57 -5.41 0.51
N ASP A 31 12.53 -6.22 0.73
CA ASP A 31 12.45 -7.56 0.13
C ASP A 31 12.25 -7.48 -1.38
N THR A 32 11.41 -6.55 -1.85
CA THR A 32 11.24 -6.26 -3.29
C THR A 32 12.56 -5.87 -3.94
N ALA A 33 13.36 -5.01 -3.29
CA ALA A 33 14.68 -4.61 -3.78
C ALA A 33 15.63 -5.81 -3.88
N ARG A 34 15.64 -6.67 -2.86
CA ARG A 34 16.45 -7.89 -2.82
C ARG A 34 16.04 -8.88 -3.91
N SER A 35 14.74 -9.16 -4.05
CA SER A 35 14.20 -10.09 -5.05
C SER A 35 14.44 -9.65 -6.48
N LEU A 36 14.42 -8.34 -6.75
CA LEU A 36 14.65 -7.78 -8.09
C LEU A 36 16.09 -7.32 -8.32
N SER A 37 17.01 -7.65 -7.39
CA SER A 37 18.42 -7.26 -7.43
C SER A 37 18.63 -5.78 -7.79
N CYS A 38 17.86 -4.89 -7.15
CA CYS A 38 17.93 -3.45 -7.39
C CYS A 38 18.01 -2.67 -6.08
N THR A 39 18.28 -1.37 -6.17
CA THR A 39 18.41 -0.53 -4.97
C THR A 39 17.04 -0.19 -4.38
N LEU A 40 17.00 -0.02 -3.05
CA LEU A 40 15.80 0.44 -2.35
C LEU A 40 15.30 1.79 -2.89
N ASN A 41 16.22 2.69 -3.27
CA ASN A 41 15.89 3.95 -3.91
C ASN A 41 15.17 3.77 -5.26
N ASN A 42 15.54 2.74 -6.04
CA ASN A 42 14.84 2.43 -7.29
C ASN A 42 13.39 1.99 -7.05
N VAL A 43 13.16 1.18 -6.00
CA VAL A 43 11.82 0.77 -5.57
C VAL A 43 10.98 1.98 -5.20
N PHE A 44 11.49 2.86 -4.32
CA PHE A 44 10.76 4.07 -3.91
C PHE A 44 10.49 5.04 -5.06
N ARG A 45 11.47 5.26 -5.94
CA ARG A 45 11.31 6.11 -7.12
C ARG A 45 10.25 5.55 -8.07
N SER A 46 10.23 4.24 -8.29
CA SER A 46 9.24 3.57 -9.13
C SER A 46 7.83 3.66 -8.52
N ALA A 47 7.70 3.41 -7.22
CA ALA A 47 6.46 3.56 -6.48
C ALA A 47 5.93 5.00 -6.56
N ARG A 48 6.78 6.01 -6.31
CA ARG A 48 6.42 7.43 -6.35
C ARG A 48 6.00 7.89 -7.74
N ARG A 49 6.72 7.50 -8.79
CA ARG A 49 6.38 7.88 -10.19
C ARG A 49 5.04 7.32 -10.65
N ARG A 50 4.55 6.25 -10.01
CA ARG A 50 3.31 5.54 -10.40
C ARG A 50 2.15 5.83 -9.45
N GLY A 51 2.23 6.91 -8.66
CA GLY A 51 1.15 7.31 -7.76
C GLY A 51 1.02 6.44 -6.51
N MET A 52 1.96 5.53 -6.23
CA MET A 52 2.00 4.79 -4.96
C MET A 52 2.69 5.60 -3.85
N ALA A 53 2.72 6.93 -3.96
CA ALA A 53 3.24 7.79 -2.91
C ALA A 53 2.28 7.69 -1.72
N GLN A 54 2.71 6.98 -0.67
CA GLN A 54 1.97 6.91 0.59
C GLN A 54 1.82 8.33 1.14
N ALA A 55 0.60 8.86 1.11
CA ALA A 55 0.26 9.97 1.98
C ALA A 55 0.54 9.54 3.42
N LYS A 56 1.29 10.35 4.17
CA LYS A 56 1.46 10.12 5.61
C LYS A 56 0.17 10.57 6.29
N ILE A 57 -0.66 9.62 6.67
CA ILE A 57 -1.87 9.87 7.45
C ILE A 57 -1.46 9.80 8.92
N TRP A 58 -1.78 10.86 9.67
CA TRP A 58 -1.65 10.86 11.12
C TRP A 58 -2.87 10.19 11.72
N ILE A 59 -2.65 9.23 12.60
CA ILE A 59 -3.69 8.43 13.26
C ILE A 59 -3.50 8.60 14.76
N ASN A 60 -4.59 8.84 15.49
CA ASN A 60 -4.53 8.99 16.94
C ASN A 60 -4.18 7.64 17.62
N SER A 61 -3.67 7.70 18.85
CA SER A 61 -3.22 6.51 19.58
C SER A 61 -4.37 5.53 19.85
N GLU A 62 -5.56 6.03 20.14
CA GLU A 62 -6.74 5.22 20.43
C GLU A 62 -7.13 4.32 19.24
N THR A 63 -7.14 4.87 18.02
CA THR A 63 -7.42 4.12 16.79
C THR A 63 -6.34 3.06 16.54
N VAL A 64 -5.08 3.41 16.81
CA VAL A 64 -3.96 2.46 16.70
C VAL A 64 -4.15 1.31 17.68
N ASP A 65 -4.54 1.58 18.92
CA ASP A 65 -4.76 0.56 19.95
C ASP A 65 -5.94 -0.35 19.60
N ALA A 66 -7.05 0.21 19.10
CA ALA A 66 -8.20 -0.55 18.64
C ALA A 66 -7.84 -1.52 17.49
N ILE A 67 -7.08 -1.04 16.50
CA ILE A 67 -6.64 -1.84 15.35
C ILE A 67 -5.62 -2.89 15.78
N ASN A 68 -4.72 -2.56 16.70
CA ASN A 68 -3.78 -3.51 17.28
C ASN A 68 -4.51 -4.66 18.00
N ALA A 69 -5.48 -4.34 18.85
CA ALA A 69 -6.27 -5.33 19.57
C ALA A 69 -7.07 -6.22 18.60
N ALA A 70 -7.72 -5.62 17.60
CA ALA A 70 -8.50 -6.33 16.60
C ALA A 70 -7.66 -7.21 15.65
N GLY A 71 -6.45 -6.77 15.29
CA GLY A 71 -5.52 -7.53 14.49
C GLY A 71 -4.93 -8.71 15.25
N ARG A 72 -4.42 -8.47 16.47
CA ARG A 72 -3.82 -9.52 17.31
C ARG A 72 -4.78 -10.65 17.64
N SER A 73 -6.04 -10.33 17.98
CA SER A 73 -7.05 -11.36 18.29
C SER A 73 -7.35 -12.28 17.11
N ARG A 74 -7.04 -11.85 15.89
CA ARG A 74 -7.26 -12.59 14.64
C ARG A 74 -5.97 -13.10 14.01
N GLY A 75 -4.81 -12.89 14.64
CA GLY A 75 -3.50 -13.25 14.08
C GLY A 75 -3.10 -12.44 12.84
N VAL A 76 -3.68 -11.25 12.67
CA VAL A 76 -3.47 -10.38 11.51
C VAL A 76 -2.61 -9.18 11.91
N SER A 77 -1.68 -8.76 11.04
CA SER A 77 -0.86 -7.58 11.32
C SER A 77 -1.72 -6.31 11.31
N PRO A 78 -1.48 -5.34 12.23
CA PRO A 78 -2.23 -4.08 12.28
C PRO A 78 -2.16 -3.31 10.96
N THR A 79 -0.99 -3.30 10.32
CA THR A 79 -0.78 -2.67 9.02
C THR A 79 -1.65 -3.29 7.93
N PHE A 80 -1.71 -4.63 7.87
CA PHE A 80 -2.56 -5.31 6.90
C PHE A 80 -4.04 -5.02 7.16
N LEU A 81 -4.47 -5.08 8.43
CA LEU A 81 -5.85 -4.79 8.79
C LEU A 81 -6.25 -3.36 8.39
N MET A 82 -5.42 -2.36 8.69
CA MET A 82 -5.65 -0.98 8.28
C MET A 82 -5.78 -0.84 6.76
N GLN A 83 -4.85 -1.43 6.01
CA GLN A 83 -4.89 -1.38 4.55
C GLN A 83 -6.14 -2.06 3.99
N HIS A 84 -6.55 -3.17 4.58
CA HIS A 84 -7.75 -3.89 4.16
C HIS A 84 -9.02 -3.10 4.47
N LEU A 85 -9.11 -2.44 5.63
CA LEU A 85 -10.23 -1.57 5.98
C LEU A 85 -10.36 -0.41 4.99
N LEU A 86 -9.27 0.30 4.72
CA LEU A 86 -9.26 1.40 3.75
C LEU A 86 -9.64 0.91 2.35
N HIS A 87 -9.19 -0.29 1.97
CA HIS A 87 -9.57 -0.90 0.69
C HIS A 87 -11.06 -1.22 0.61
N VAL A 88 -11.65 -1.82 1.67
CA VAL A 88 -13.08 -2.14 1.72
C VAL A 88 -13.92 -0.87 1.64
N ILE A 89 -13.59 0.15 2.45
CA ILE A 89 -14.28 1.45 2.43
C ILE A 89 -14.27 2.05 1.02
N ALA A 90 -13.10 2.03 0.35
CA ALA A 90 -12.97 2.58 -1.00
C ALA A 90 -13.66 1.74 -2.08
N ARG A 91 -13.67 0.41 -1.94
CA ARG A 91 -14.27 -0.51 -2.90
C ARG A 91 -15.80 -0.48 -2.85
N ASP A 92 -16.34 -0.40 -1.63
CA ASP A 92 -17.77 -0.50 -1.37
C ASP A 92 -18.43 0.89 -1.23
N ASP A 93 -17.72 1.96 -1.62
CA ASP A 93 -18.15 3.36 -1.60
C ASP A 93 -18.73 3.82 -0.24
N MET A 94 -18.14 3.33 0.85
CA MET A 94 -18.62 3.58 2.22
C MET A 94 -18.20 4.96 2.77
N PHE A 95 -17.75 5.89 1.92
CA PHE A 95 -17.27 7.19 2.37
C PHE A 95 -18.36 7.98 3.07
N ASP A 96 -19.56 8.03 2.49
CA ASP A 96 -20.68 8.79 3.03
C ASP A 96 -21.08 8.25 4.41
N ALA A 97 -21.20 6.93 4.55
CA ALA A 97 -21.52 6.30 5.84
C ALA A 97 -20.48 6.61 6.93
N VAL A 98 -19.20 6.66 6.57
CA VAL A 98 -18.12 7.00 7.51
C VAL A 98 -18.12 8.50 7.85
N LEU A 99 -18.47 9.36 6.89
CA LEU A 99 -18.54 10.81 7.09
C LEU A 99 -19.76 11.22 7.91
N ASP A 100 -20.91 10.61 7.66
CA ASP A 100 -22.18 10.88 8.36
C ASP A 100 -22.10 10.54 9.85
N ASP A 101 -21.45 9.43 10.22
CA ASP A 101 -21.20 9.06 11.62
C ASP A 101 -20.23 10.05 12.33
N GLY A 102 -19.42 10.79 11.56
CA GLY A 102 -18.46 11.78 12.04
C GLY A 102 -19.03 13.19 12.25
N GLU A 103 -20.22 13.51 11.71
CA GLU A 103 -20.83 14.84 11.82
C GLU A 103 -21.52 15.12 13.17
N GLY A 104 -21.50 14.17 14.11
CA GLY A 104 -22.00 14.36 15.49
C GLY A 104 -21.12 15.24 16.40
N GLY A 105 -20.07 15.87 15.86
CA GLY A 105 -19.08 16.64 16.62
C GLY A 105 -18.83 18.05 16.08
N LYS A 106 -19.88 18.89 16.02
CA LYS A 106 -19.75 20.36 16.03
C LYS A 106 -20.63 20.94 17.13
#